data_AF-A0A377Q277-F1
#
_entry.id   AF-A0A377Q277-F1
#
_cell.length_a   1.000
_cell.length_b   1.000
_cell.length_c   1.000
_cell.angle_alpha   90.00
_cell.angle_beta   90.00
_cell.angle_gamma   90.00
#
_symmetry.space_group_name_H-M   'P 1'
#
loop_
_entity.id
_entity.type
_entity.pdbx_description
1 polymer ?
#
loop_
_entity_poly.entity_id
_entity_poly.type
_entity_poly.pdbx_seq_one_letter_code
_entity_poly.pdbx_strand_id
1 'polypeptide(L)'
;MKYIPQTKAELRDLVNDLSINLGDIDTSKITNMSYLFFDTQRTDFSGIEKWDVSNVESMAAMFKGAESFNANISKWDVSNVRDMGAMFSEATSFNQPIGDWDVSNVENMAYMFEGAESFNQPIGKWDVGNVTNMGGMFRRAESFNADISSWNVSNVENMFWMFEDAKSFNQDISSWNVSNVESMRYMFNGATSFNQDISGWNVSNVENMEFMFREATSFNQDISKWNVSNVESMFAMFKGAEAFNQDIGKWKVSNVENMAYMFEGAESFNADISKWKVGRVRNMACMFREAKSFNQDISKWKVSRVKDMTSMFQGATSFNQNISYWDVSNVANMNGMFYEAKAFNQDISNWDLSKVERIDDETRKFINGGK
;
A
#
# COMPACT_ATOMS: atom_id res chain seq x y z
N MET A 1 -5.15 -43.84 -11.27
CA MET A 1 -6.16 -43.00 -10.58
C MET A 1 -7.50 -43.72 -10.60
N LYS A 2 -8.33 -43.54 -9.57
CA LYS A 2 -9.67 -44.14 -9.40
C LYS A 2 -10.80 -43.24 -9.90
N TYR A 3 -10.61 -41.93 -9.82
CA TYR A 3 -11.60 -40.93 -10.21
C TYR A 3 -11.08 -40.10 -11.38
N ILE A 4 -11.94 -39.81 -12.36
CA ILE A 4 -11.59 -39.04 -13.55
C ILE A 4 -12.70 -37.99 -13.78
N PRO A 5 -12.72 -36.89 -13.01
CA PRO A 5 -13.71 -35.84 -13.19
C PRO A 5 -13.63 -35.27 -14.61
N GLN A 6 -14.77 -35.08 -15.24
CA GLN A 6 -14.91 -34.41 -16.54
C GLN A 6 -15.14 -32.91 -16.39
N THR A 7 -15.54 -32.47 -15.19
CA THR A 7 -15.90 -31.08 -14.91
C THR A 7 -15.28 -30.59 -13.60
N LYS A 8 -15.13 -29.27 -13.46
CA LYS A 8 -14.70 -28.64 -12.20
C LYS A 8 -15.63 -29.00 -11.04
N ALA A 9 -16.94 -29.11 -11.29
CA ALA A 9 -17.92 -29.46 -10.26
C ALA A 9 -17.68 -30.88 -9.72
N GLU A 10 -17.48 -31.86 -10.60
CA GLU A 10 -17.13 -33.22 -10.20
C GLU A 10 -15.81 -33.28 -9.42
N LEU A 11 -14.78 -32.54 -9.87
CA LEU A 11 -13.52 -32.44 -9.11
C LEU A 11 -13.76 -31.81 -7.73
N ARG A 12 -14.60 -30.77 -7.63
CA ARG A 12 -14.94 -30.11 -6.37
C ARG A 12 -15.59 -31.05 -5.37
N ASP A 13 -16.51 -31.89 -5.82
CA ASP A 13 -17.16 -32.88 -4.95
C ASP A 13 -16.14 -33.88 -4.41
N LEU A 14 -15.20 -34.33 -5.25
CA LEU A 14 -14.14 -35.28 -4.87
C LEU A 14 -13.15 -34.68 -3.85
N VAL A 15 -12.73 -33.43 -4.02
CA VAL A 15 -11.77 -32.82 -3.07
C VAL A 15 -12.42 -32.50 -1.72
N ASN A 16 -13.73 -32.23 -1.70
CA ASN A 16 -14.50 -31.96 -0.49
C ASN A 16 -14.76 -33.23 0.33
N ASP A 17 -14.74 -34.41 -0.30
CA ASP A 17 -14.73 -35.67 0.43
C ASP A 17 -13.35 -35.91 1.07
N LEU A 18 -13.24 -35.57 2.34
CA LEU A 18 -12.01 -35.68 3.13
C LEU A 18 -11.45 -37.10 3.24
N SER A 19 -12.25 -38.14 2.91
CA SER A 19 -11.79 -39.53 2.89
C SER A 19 -11.02 -39.90 1.63
N ILE A 20 -11.14 -39.11 0.56
CA ILE A 20 -10.46 -39.34 -0.71
C ILE A 20 -9.01 -38.84 -0.63
N ASN A 21 -8.07 -39.73 -0.99
CA ASN A 21 -6.69 -39.35 -1.25
C ASN A 21 -6.61 -38.60 -2.58
N LEU A 22 -5.96 -37.42 -2.60
CA LEU A 22 -5.94 -36.59 -3.80
C LEU A 22 -5.19 -37.26 -4.96
N GLY A 23 -4.23 -38.15 -4.67
CA GLY A 23 -3.50 -38.91 -5.69
C GLY A 23 -4.34 -39.99 -6.41
N ASP A 24 -5.55 -40.27 -5.94
CA ASP A 24 -6.51 -41.14 -6.62
C ASP A 24 -7.32 -40.40 -7.71
N ILE A 25 -7.17 -39.08 -7.84
CA ILE A 25 -7.91 -38.24 -8.78
C ILE A 25 -7.06 -37.91 -10.01
N ASP A 26 -7.57 -38.19 -11.21
CA ASP A 26 -6.99 -37.80 -12.49
C ASP A 26 -7.52 -36.43 -12.91
N THR A 27 -6.67 -35.41 -12.83
CA THR A 27 -7.01 -34.03 -13.18
C THR A 27 -6.73 -33.65 -14.63
N SER A 28 -6.22 -34.58 -15.46
CA SER A 28 -5.75 -34.28 -16.82
C SER A 28 -6.78 -33.64 -17.74
N LYS A 29 -8.08 -33.78 -17.44
CA LYS A 29 -9.18 -33.20 -18.23
C LYS A 29 -9.66 -31.84 -17.72
N ILE A 30 -9.13 -31.35 -16.61
CA ILE A 30 -9.61 -30.14 -15.95
C ILE A 30 -8.80 -28.95 -16.44
N THR A 31 -9.49 -27.94 -16.96
CA THR A 31 -8.87 -26.68 -17.42
C THR A 31 -9.07 -25.52 -16.45
N ASN A 32 -9.93 -25.67 -15.44
CA ASN A 32 -10.24 -24.63 -14.48
C ASN A 32 -10.30 -25.22 -13.07
N MET A 33 -9.37 -24.80 -12.20
CA MET A 33 -9.27 -25.21 -10.80
C MET A 33 -9.63 -24.08 -9.83
N SER A 34 -10.25 -23.00 -10.32
CA SER A 34 -10.61 -21.88 -9.47
C SER A 34 -11.52 -22.30 -8.31
N TYR A 35 -11.25 -21.80 -7.11
CA TYR A 35 -11.99 -22.04 -5.87
C TYR A 35 -12.06 -23.50 -5.39
N LEU A 36 -11.16 -24.38 -5.86
CA LEU A 36 -11.27 -25.81 -5.60
C LEU A 36 -11.16 -26.16 -4.10
N PHE A 37 -10.23 -25.54 -3.39
CA PHE A 37 -9.98 -25.68 -1.96
C PHE A 37 -10.31 -24.40 -1.18
N PHE A 38 -11.21 -23.56 -1.70
CA PHE A 38 -11.64 -22.33 -1.04
C PHE A 38 -12.21 -22.61 0.36
N ASP A 39 -11.64 -21.99 1.40
CA ASP A 39 -11.96 -22.17 2.83
C ASP A 39 -12.05 -23.64 3.26
N THR A 40 -11.24 -24.51 2.65
CA THR A 40 -11.33 -25.96 2.89
C THR A 40 -10.95 -26.33 4.32
N GLN A 41 -11.65 -27.33 4.87
CA GLN A 41 -11.31 -27.96 6.15
C GLN A 41 -10.32 -29.13 5.98
N ARG A 42 -9.90 -29.40 4.74
CA ARG A 42 -8.92 -30.45 4.44
C ARG A 42 -7.55 -30.05 4.99
N THR A 43 -6.94 -30.97 5.75
CA THR A 43 -5.57 -30.84 6.27
C THR A 43 -4.60 -31.83 5.63
N ASP A 44 -5.09 -32.97 5.14
CA ASP A 44 -4.32 -33.93 4.37
C ASP A 44 -4.49 -33.68 2.86
N PHE A 45 -3.41 -33.20 2.25
CA PHE A 45 -3.29 -32.95 0.82
C PHE A 45 -2.41 -34.00 0.11
N SER A 46 -2.12 -35.12 0.76
CA SER A 46 -1.26 -36.17 0.17
C SER A 46 -1.77 -36.63 -1.19
N GLY A 47 -0.84 -36.75 -2.14
CA GLY A 47 -1.11 -37.16 -3.51
C GLY A 47 -1.40 -36.00 -4.47
N ILE A 48 -1.60 -34.77 -3.98
CA ILE A 48 -1.78 -33.58 -4.83
C ILE A 48 -0.58 -33.30 -5.73
N GLU A 49 0.62 -33.71 -5.31
CA GLU A 49 1.86 -33.57 -6.08
C GLU A 49 1.86 -34.39 -7.38
N LYS A 50 0.91 -35.32 -7.53
CA LYS A 50 0.75 -36.20 -8.70
C LYS A 50 -0.26 -35.68 -9.72
N TRP A 51 -0.93 -34.58 -9.42
CA TRP A 51 -1.93 -34.00 -10.32
C TRP A 51 -1.27 -33.52 -11.61
N ASP A 52 -1.90 -33.89 -12.73
CA ASP A 52 -1.61 -33.28 -14.02
C ASP A 52 -2.41 -31.99 -14.13
N VAL A 53 -1.71 -30.86 -14.02
CA VAL A 53 -2.28 -29.52 -14.14
C VAL A 53 -1.86 -28.81 -15.43
N SER A 54 -1.23 -29.55 -16.35
CA SER A 54 -0.70 -28.99 -17.60
C SER A 54 -1.77 -28.38 -18.49
N ASN A 55 -3.03 -28.81 -18.37
CA ASN A 55 -4.16 -28.25 -19.14
C ASN A 55 -4.90 -27.11 -18.40
N VAL A 56 -4.47 -26.73 -17.20
CA VAL A 56 -5.18 -25.73 -16.38
C VAL A 56 -4.87 -24.32 -16.86
N GLU A 57 -5.92 -23.56 -17.16
CA GLU A 57 -5.85 -22.16 -17.58
C GLU A 57 -6.13 -21.17 -16.43
N SER A 58 -6.83 -21.62 -15.37
CA SER A 58 -7.17 -20.77 -14.22
C SER A 58 -7.04 -21.53 -12.89
N MET A 59 -6.27 -20.94 -11.97
CA MET A 59 -6.08 -21.38 -10.59
C MET A 59 -6.57 -20.30 -9.59
N ALA A 60 -7.42 -19.39 -10.04
CA ALA A 60 -7.90 -18.27 -9.23
C ALA A 60 -8.53 -18.75 -7.91
N ALA A 61 -8.05 -18.23 -6.78
CA ALA A 61 -8.52 -18.57 -5.44
C ALA A 61 -8.53 -20.08 -5.13
N MET A 62 -7.70 -20.88 -5.81
CA MET A 62 -7.70 -22.34 -5.67
C MET A 62 -7.49 -22.79 -4.23
N PHE A 63 -6.56 -22.17 -3.48
CA PHE A 63 -6.26 -22.45 -2.07
C PHE A 63 -6.59 -21.27 -1.17
N LYS A 64 -7.50 -20.39 -1.59
CA LYS A 64 -7.86 -19.23 -0.77
C LYS A 64 -8.48 -19.69 0.56
N GLY A 65 -7.96 -19.22 1.69
CA GLY A 65 -8.39 -19.61 3.03
C GLY A 65 -8.02 -21.05 3.42
N ALA A 66 -7.20 -21.75 2.64
CA ALA A 66 -6.68 -23.06 3.00
C ALA A 66 -5.51 -22.91 3.99
N GLU A 67 -5.79 -22.47 5.22
CA GLU A 67 -4.79 -22.08 6.23
C GLU A 67 -3.72 -23.16 6.49
N SER A 68 -4.09 -24.44 6.40
CA SER A 68 -3.19 -25.58 6.63
C SER A 68 -2.43 -26.06 5.38
N PHE A 69 -2.69 -25.46 4.21
CA PHE A 69 -2.11 -25.91 2.95
C PHE A 69 -0.61 -25.58 2.86
N ASN A 70 0.21 -26.62 2.79
CA ASN A 70 1.66 -26.51 2.56
C ASN A 70 2.22 -27.74 1.83
N ALA A 71 1.41 -28.38 0.97
CA ALA A 71 1.82 -29.57 0.24
C ALA A 71 2.71 -29.21 -0.97
N ASN A 72 3.70 -30.05 -1.25
CA ASN A 72 4.65 -29.79 -2.31
C ASN A 72 3.98 -29.85 -3.70
N ILE A 73 3.96 -28.69 -4.37
CA ILE A 73 3.44 -28.49 -5.74
C ILE A 73 4.53 -27.99 -6.69
N SER A 74 5.81 -28.11 -6.33
CA SER A 74 6.92 -27.56 -7.11
C SER A 74 7.07 -28.20 -8.50
N LYS A 75 6.50 -29.40 -8.71
CA LYS A 75 6.55 -30.16 -9.97
C LYS A 75 5.37 -29.91 -10.90
N TRP A 76 4.42 -29.07 -10.50
CA TRP A 76 3.28 -28.73 -11.33
C TRP A 76 3.71 -27.95 -12.57
N ASP A 77 3.19 -28.38 -13.73
CA ASP A 77 3.32 -27.63 -14.98
C ASP A 77 2.20 -26.59 -15.06
N VAL A 78 2.52 -25.35 -14.69
CA VAL A 78 1.59 -24.21 -14.70
C VAL A 78 1.72 -23.35 -15.96
N SER A 79 2.44 -23.83 -16.98
CA SER A 79 2.77 -23.04 -18.18
C SER A 79 1.55 -22.57 -18.98
N ASN A 80 0.39 -23.22 -18.84
CA ASN A 80 -0.86 -22.82 -19.49
C ASN A 80 -1.76 -21.91 -18.63
N VAL A 81 -1.39 -21.64 -17.37
CA VAL A 81 -2.21 -20.83 -16.46
C VAL A 81 -2.13 -19.35 -16.85
N ARG A 82 -3.29 -18.71 -17.01
CA ARG A 82 -3.42 -17.26 -17.25
C ARG A 82 -3.85 -16.48 -16.02
N ASP A 83 -4.55 -17.12 -15.07
CA ASP A 83 -5.11 -16.46 -13.89
C ASP A 83 -4.72 -17.19 -12.60
N MET A 84 -3.87 -16.54 -11.80
CA MET A 84 -3.44 -16.97 -10.46
C MET A 84 -3.98 -16.05 -9.36
N GLY A 85 -4.97 -15.21 -9.67
CA GLY A 85 -5.53 -14.25 -8.75
C GLY A 85 -5.99 -14.91 -7.45
N ALA A 86 -5.51 -14.44 -6.31
CA ALA A 86 -5.81 -14.94 -4.98
C ALA A 86 -5.49 -16.44 -4.74
N MET A 87 -4.67 -17.09 -5.57
CA MET A 87 -4.44 -18.54 -5.51
C MET A 87 -4.10 -19.05 -4.10
N PHE A 88 -3.26 -18.34 -3.34
CA PHE A 88 -2.85 -18.66 -1.96
C PHE A 88 -3.28 -17.59 -0.95
N SER A 89 -4.31 -16.80 -1.27
CA SER A 89 -4.82 -15.78 -0.37
C SER A 89 -5.27 -16.41 0.97
N GLU A 90 -4.79 -15.95 2.11
CA GLU A 90 -5.06 -16.48 3.46
C GLU A 90 -4.61 -17.95 3.66
N ALA A 91 -3.74 -18.48 2.78
CA ALA A 91 -3.06 -19.76 3.01
C ALA A 91 -1.85 -19.56 3.93
N THR A 92 -2.12 -19.23 5.20
CA THR A 92 -1.14 -18.74 6.19
C THR A 92 0.10 -19.64 6.37
N SER A 93 -0.05 -20.96 6.22
CA SER A 93 1.05 -21.94 6.34
C SER A 93 1.85 -22.17 5.05
N PHE A 94 1.42 -21.62 3.91
CA PHE A 94 2.01 -21.95 2.62
C PHE A 94 3.42 -21.36 2.46
N ASN A 95 4.41 -22.22 2.18
CA ASN A 95 5.80 -21.82 2.00
C ASN A 95 6.59 -22.79 1.09
N GLN A 96 5.97 -23.28 0.02
CA GLN A 96 6.57 -24.28 -0.88
C GLN A 96 7.40 -23.67 -2.01
N PRO A 97 8.49 -24.33 -2.45
CA PRO A 97 9.44 -23.79 -3.42
C PRO A 97 8.86 -23.83 -4.85
N ILE A 98 8.12 -22.79 -5.20
CA ILE A 98 7.45 -22.61 -6.51
C ILE A 98 8.26 -21.75 -7.49
N GLY A 99 9.54 -21.48 -7.18
CA GLY A 99 10.41 -20.64 -7.99
C GLY A 99 10.73 -21.16 -9.39
N ASP A 100 10.55 -22.46 -9.63
CA ASP A 100 10.80 -23.11 -10.91
C ASP A 100 9.55 -23.19 -11.81
N TRP A 101 8.42 -22.63 -11.38
CA TRP A 101 7.22 -22.53 -12.20
C TRP A 101 7.41 -21.61 -13.40
N ASP A 102 6.94 -22.06 -14.56
CA ASP A 102 6.79 -21.22 -15.75
C ASP A 102 5.48 -20.43 -15.66
N VAL A 103 5.59 -19.16 -15.22
CA VAL A 103 4.46 -18.23 -15.11
C VAL A 103 4.37 -17.26 -16.28
N SER A 104 5.09 -17.51 -17.37
CA SER A 104 5.20 -16.58 -18.50
C SER A 104 3.87 -16.25 -19.19
N ASN A 105 2.86 -17.12 -19.06
CA ASN A 105 1.52 -16.88 -19.61
C ASN A 105 0.51 -16.27 -18.62
N VAL A 106 0.93 -16.01 -17.37
CA VAL A 106 0.03 -15.44 -16.35
C VAL A 106 -0.20 -13.95 -16.63
N GLU A 107 -1.47 -13.56 -16.68
CA GLU A 107 -1.91 -12.17 -16.90
C GLU A 107 -2.37 -11.52 -15.58
N ASN A 108 -2.89 -12.30 -14.62
CA ASN A 108 -3.43 -11.82 -13.35
C ASN A 108 -2.78 -12.52 -12.14
N MET A 109 -2.14 -11.75 -11.27
CA MET A 109 -1.57 -12.19 -9.99
C MET A 109 -2.12 -11.41 -8.78
N ALA A 110 -3.23 -10.67 -8.96
CA ALA A 110 -3.82 -9.89 -7.89
C ALA A 110 -4.10 -10.76 -6.65
N TYR A 111 -3.67 -10.32 -5.48
CA TYR A 111 -3.86 -11.00 -4.19
C TYR A 111 -3.27 -12.41 -4.08
N MET A 112 -2.39 -12.85 -5.00
CA MET A 112 -1.94 -14.25 -5.06
C MET A 112 -1.41 -14.79 -3.71
N PHE A 113 -0.69 -13.96 -2.94
CA PHE A 113 -0.16 -14.28 -1.61
C PHE A 113 -0.71 -13.35 -0.52
N GLU A 114 -1.90 -12.75 -0.72
CA GLU A 114 -2.52 -11.91 0.32
C GLU A 114 -2.70 -12.74 1.59
N GLY A 115 -2.13 -12.36 2.74
CA GLY A 115 -2.27 -13.11 3.99
C GLY A 115 -1.56 -14.47 4.01
N ALA A 116 -0.69 -14.78 3.05
CA ALA A 116 0.19 -15.95 3.12
C ALA A 116 1.37 -15.67 4.07
N GLU A 117 1.07 -15.56 5.36
CA GLU A 117 1.97 -15.04 6.40
C GLU A 117 3.36 -15.68 6.43
N SER A 118 3.45 -16.98 6.15
CA SER A 118 4.70 -17.76 6.17
C SER A 118 5.50 -17.71 4.85
N PHE A 119 4.94 -17.20 3.77
CA PHE A 119 5.52 -17.33 2.44
C PHE A 119 6.77 -16.46 2.26
N ASN A 120 7.91 -17.08 1.95
CA ASN A 120 9.17 -16.38 1.67
C ASN A 120 10.10 -17.18 0.73
N GLN A 121 9.54 -17.76 -0.33
CA GLN A 121 10.28 -18.60 -1.27
C GLN A 121 10.88 -17.78 -2.42
N PRO A 122 12.02 -18.23 -2.99
CA PRO A 122 12.66 -17.51 -4.09
C PRO A 122 11.79 -17.60 -5.36
N ILE A 123 11.23 -16.47 -5.78
CA ILE A 123 10.40 -16.33 -6.99
C ILE A 123 10.94 -15.28 -7.98
N GLY A 124 12.15 -14.76 -7.75
CA GLY A 124 12.77 -13.76 -8.62
C GLY A 124 13.01 -14.22 -10.06
N LYS A 125 13.03 -15.53 -10.32
CA LYS A 125 13.21 -16.12 -11.66
C LYS A 125 11.94 -16.10 -12.52
N TRP A 126 10.79 -15.78 -11.94
CA TRP A 126 9.54 -15.74 -12.68
C TRP A 126 9.56 -14.69 -13.79
N ASP A 127 9.11 -15.10 -14.98
CA ASP A 127 8.81 -14.18 -16.07
C ASP A 127 7.40 -13.61 -15.87
N VAL A 128 7.33 -12.44 -15.23
CA VAL A 128 6.08 -11.72 -14.98
C VAL A 128 5.73 -10.72 -16.09
N GLY A 129 6.41 -10.80 -17.24
CA GLY A 129 6.30 -9.81 -18.31
C GLY A 129 4.91 -9.65 -18.91
N ASN A 130 4.03 -10.66 -18.79
CA ASN A 130 2.64 -10.60 -19.28
C ASN A 130 1.63 -10.19 -18.20
N VAL A 131 2.04 -10.01 -16.95
CA VAL A 131 1.14 -9.65 -15.85
C VAL A 131 0.76 -8.18 -15.96
N THR A 132 -0.54 -7.90 -15.92
CA THR A 132 -1.09 -6.53 -15.93
C THR A 132 -1.64 -6.10 -14.57
N ASN A 133 -1.96 -7.06 -13.69
CA ASN A 133 -2.52 -6.80 -12.37
C ASN A 133 -1.74 -7.55 -11.25
N MET A 134 -1.13 -6.78 -10.35
CA MET A 134 -0.43 -7.26 -9.14
C MET A 134 -1.01 -6.65 -7.85
N GLY A 135 -2.22 -6.09 -7.92
CA GLY A 135 -2.86 -5.44 -6.77
C GLY A 135 -2.94 -6.38 -5.58
N GLY A 136 -2.37 -5.98 -4.45
CA GLY A 136 -2.39 -6.73 -3.20
C GLY A 136 -1.63 -8.06 -3.21
N MET A 137 -0.75 -8.33 -4.20
CA MET A 137 -0.11 -9.63 -4.37
C MET A 137 0.57 -10.15 -3.09
N PHE A 138 1.24 -9.29 -2.32
CA PHE A 138 1.92 -9.63 -1.05
C PHE A 138 1.30 -8.91 0.16
N ARG A 139 0.07 -8.43 0.05
CA ARG A 139 -0.64 -7.78 1.15
C ARG A 139 -0.68 -8.73 2.36
N ARG A 140 -0.22 -8.31 3.55
CA ARG A 140 -0.16 -9.13 4.77
C ARG A 140 0.67 -10.42 4.65
N ALA A 141 1.52 -10.57 3.63
CA ALA A 141 2.52 -11.63 3.60
C ALA A 141 3.68 -11.25 4.54
N GLU A 142 3.46 -11.35 5.85
CA GLU A 142 4.31 -10.72 6.87
C GLU A 142 5.78 -11.15 6.82
N SER A 143 6.06 -12.38 6.42
CA SER A 143 7.43 -12.93 6.30
C SER A 143 8.08 -12.70 4.94
N PHE A 144 7.34 -12.20 3.94
CA PHE A 144 7.83 -12.11 2.57
C PHE A 144 8.97 -11.09 2.44
N ASN A 145 10.13 -11.56 1.98
CA ASN A 145 11.31 -10.74 1.71
C ASN A 145 12.20 -11.39 0.63
N ALA A 146 11.62 -12.16 -0.29
CA ALA A 146 12.36 -12.81 -1.36
C ALA A 146 12.74 -11.79 -2.45
N ASP A 147 13.94 -11.95 -3.04
CA ASP A 147 14.42 -11.07 -4.11
C ASP A 147 13.54 -11.17 -5.36
N ILE A 148 13.02 -10.01 -5.78
CA ILE A 148 12.16 -9.79 -6.95
C ILE A 148 12.69 -8.63 -7.81
N SER A 149 13.95 -8.26 -7.64
CA SER A 149 14.61 -7.14 -8.36
C SER A 149 14.67 -7.34 -9.87
N SER A 150 14.64 -8.59 -10.34
CA SER A 150 14.70 -8.97 -11.76
C SER A 150 13.36 -8.95 -12.49
N TRP A 151 12.25 -8.72 -11.80
CA TRP A 151 10.93 -8.73 -12.41
C TRP A 151 10.74 -7.58 -13.42
N ASN A 152 10.26 -7.93 -14.62
CA ASN A 152 9.83 -6.94 -15.59
C ASN A 152 8.36 -6.56 -15.35
N VAL A 153 8.13 -5.51 -14.58
CA VAL A 153 6.78 -5.01 -14.23
C VAL A 153 6.24 -3.95 -15.20
N SER A 154 6.86 -3.78 -16.38
CA SER A 154 6.52 -2.68 -17.29
C SER A 154 5.09 -2.73 -17.87
N ASN A 155 4.44 -3.88 -17.87
CA ASN A 155 3.04 -4.05 -18.31
C ASN A 155 2.03 -3.95 -17.16
N VAL A 156 2.48 -3.79 -15.91
CA VAL A 156 1.58 -3.72 -14.75
C VAL A 156 0.94 -2.35 -14.67
N GLU A 157 -0.39 -2.33 -14.66
CA GLU A 157 -1.21 -1.12 -14.54
C GLU A 157 -1.68 -0.90 -13.10
N ASN A 158 -1.85 -1.99 -12.34
CA ASN A 158 -2.42 -1.98 -10.99
C ASN A 158 -1.45 -2.57 -9.93
N MET A 159 -0.99 -1.72 -9.00
CA MET A 159 -0.13 -2.10 -7.86
C MET A 159 -0.65 -1.61 -6.50
N PHE A 160 -1.94 -1.26 -6.41
CA PHE A 160 -2.55 -0.90 -5.13
C PHE A 160 -2.35 -2.03 -4.11
N TRP A 161 -2.14 -1.70 -2.83
CA TRP A 161 -1.94 -2.68 -1.75
C TRP A 161 -0.75 -3.67 -1.92
N MET A 162 0.11 -3.55 -2.93
CA MET A 162 1.05 -4.64 -3.30
C MET A 162 1.87 -5.21 -2.13
N PHE A 163 2.36 -4.35 -1.23
CA PHE A 163 3.11 -4.69 -0.03
C PHE A 163 2.46 -4.15 1.26
N GLU A 164 1.15 -3.89 1.26
CA GLU A 164 0.45 -3.45 2.48
C GLU A 164 0.64 -4.49 3.59
N ASP A 165 1.10 -4.10 4.77
CA ASP A 165 1.40 -4.95 5.93
C ASP A 165 2.41 -6.09 5.65
N ALA A 166 3.20 -6.02 4.57
CA ALA A 166 4.33 -6.93 4.31
C ALA A 166 5.52 -6.53 5.20
N LYS A 167 5.39 -6.74 6.51
CA LYS A 167 6.25 -6.15 7.55
C LYS A 167 7.76 -6.40 7.36
N SER A 168 8.13 -7.56 6.79
CA SER A 168 9.53 -7.96 6.58
C SER A 168 10.11 -7.51 5.22
N PHE A 169 9.28 -7.00 4.31
CA PHE A 169 9.71 -6.69 2.95
C PHE A 169 10.66 -5.49 2.90
N ASN A 170 11.86 -5.70 2.35
CA ASN A 170 12.88 -4.67 2.17
C ASN A 170 13.84 -5.00 1.01
N GLN A 171 13.33 -5.57 -0.08
CA GLN A 171 14.13 -5.93 -1.26
C GLN A 171 14.25 -4.79 -2.27
N ASP A 172 15.38 -4.75 -2.97
CA ASP A 172 15.65 -3.74 -3.99
C ASP A 172 14.68 -3.89 -5.18
N ILE A 173 13.90 -2.85 -5.41
CA ILE A 173 12.94 -2.70 -6.51
C ILE A 173 13.20 -1.42 -7.30
N SER A 174 14.40 -0.85 -7.18
CA SER A 174 14.82 0.38 -7.86
C SER A 174 14.77 0.27 -9.39
N SER A 175 14.96 -0.94 -9.91
CA SER A 175 14.97 -1.28 -11.34
C SER A 175 13.57 -1.31 -11.98
N TRP A 176 12.51 -1.34 -11.18
CA TRP A 176 11.15 -1.51 -11.67
C TRP A 176 10.68 -0.34 -12.53
N ASN A 177 10.17 -0.66 -13.73
CA ASN A 177 9.52 0.32 -14.58
C ASN A 177 8.02 0.44 -14.21
N VAL A 178 7.70 1.40 -13.34
CA VAL A 178 6.33 1.67 -12.87
C VAL A 178 5.60 2.75 -13.70
N SER A 179 6.09 3.07 -14.90
CA SER A 179 5.55 4.19 -15.70
C SER A 179 4.11 4.02 -16.18
N ASN A 180 3.59 2.80 -16.20
CA ASN A 180 2.20 2.49 -16.57
C ASN A 180 1.24 2.41 -15.36
N VAL A 181 1.74 2.58 -14.14
CA VAL A 181 0.92 2.50 -12.92
C VAL A 181 0.17 3.82 -12.69
N GLU A 182 -1.16 3.75 -12.61
CA GLU A 182 -2.02 4.92 -12.37
C GLU A 182 -2.32 5.15 -10.87
N SER A 183 -2.27 4.08 -10.07
CA SER A 183 -2.60 4.12 -8.64
C SER A 183 -1.59 3.34 -7.79
N MET A 184 -0.98 4.02 -6.82
CA MET A 184 -0.06 3.45 -5.82
C MET A 184 -0.67 3.45 -4.41
N ARG A 185 -2.00 3.49 -4.34
CA ARG A 185 -2.74 3.56 -3.07
C ARG A 185 -2.32 2.40 -2.15
N TYR A 186 -1.94 2.73 -0.91
CA TYR A 186 -1.51 1.78 0.13
C TYR A 186 -0.31 0.87 -0.23
N MET A 187 0.47 1.15 -1.29
CA MET A 187 1.47 0.20 -1.80
C MET A 187 2.43 -0.32 -0.72
N PHE A 188 2.88 0.53 0.21
CA PHE A 188 3.75 0.20 1.34
C PHE A 188 3.12 0.54 2.71
N ASN A 189 1.78 0.62 2.79
CA ASN A 189 1.09 0.89 4.05
C ASN A 189 1.42 -0.21 5.07
N GLY A 190 2.04 0.09 6.21
CA GLY A 190 2.41 -0.90 7.24
C GLY A 190 3.62 -1.77 6.87
N ALA A 191 4.32 -1.49 5.77
CA ALA A 191 5.57 -2.17 5.41
C ALA A 191 6.73 -1.63 6.27
N THR A 192 6.72 -1.96 7.56
CA THR A 192 7.55 -1.32 8.60
C THR A 192 9.06 -1.42 8.35
N SER A 193 9.53 -2.45 7.64
CA SER A 193 10.97 -2.62 7.32
C SER A 193 11.39 -1.98 6.00
N PHE A 194 10.46 -1.54 5.15
CA PHE A 194 10.78 -1.08 3.81
C PHE A 194 11.54 0.25 3.82
N ASN A 195 12.74 0.26 3.24
CA ASN A 195 13.60 1.44 3.15
C ASN A 195 14.55 1.39 1.93
N GLN A 196 14.05 0.91 0.77
CA GLN A 196 14.85 0.79 -0.45
C GLN A 196 14.71 1.98 -1.39
N ASP A 197 15.78 2.28 -2.13
CA ASP A 197 15.83 3.41 -3.05
C ASP A 197 14.83 3.21 -4.20
N ILE A 198 13.87 4.11 -4.29
CA ILE A 198 12.86 4.18 -5.36
C ILE A 198 12.90 5.55 -6.06
N SER A 199 14.00 6.28 -5.92
CA SER A 199 14.21 7.60 -6.51
C SER A 199 14.14 7.60 -8.04
N GLY A 200 14.45 6.45 -8.66
CA GLY A 200 14.45 6.23 -10.11
C GLY A 200 13.07 5.99 -10.71
N TRP A 201 12.03 5.78 -9.91
CA TRP A 201 10.69 5.48 -10.40
C TRP A 201 10.07 6.66 -11.15
N ASN A 202 9.49 6.38 -12.32
CA ASN A 202 8.68 7.33 -13.06
C ASN A 202 7.22 7.27 -12.59
N VAL A 203 6.87 8.13 -11.63
CA VAL A 203 5.51 8.23 -11.07
C VAL A 203 4.63 9.29 -11.76
N SER A 204 5.01 9.75 -12.96
CA SER A 204 4.32 10.89 -13.60
C SER A 204 2.88 10.61 -14.03
N ASN A 205 2.49 9.34 -14.17
CA ASN A 205 1.11 8.93 -14.48
C ASN A 205 0.27 8.64 -13.23
N VAL A 206 0.85 8.69 -12.03
CA VAL A 206 0.12 8.37 -10.79
C VAL A 206 -0.79 9.53 -10.39
N GLU A 207 -2.08 9.25 -10.25
CA GLU A 207 -3.09 10.23 -9.83
C GLU A 207 -3.41 10.11 -8.32
N ASN A 208 -3.25 8.92 -7.74
CA ASN A 208 -3.57 8.61 -6.34
C ASN A 208 -2.38 7.98 -5.60
N MET A 209 -1.90 8.68 -4.56
CA MET A 209 -0.84 8.22 -3.64
C MET A 209 -1.33 8.11 -2.19
N GLU A 210 -2.64 7.99 -1.97
CA GLU A 210 -3.18 7.92 -0.62
C GLU A 210 -2.61 6.72 0.14
N PHE A 211 -2.21 6.96 1.39
CA PHE A 211 -1.67 5.96 2.30
C PHE A 211 -0.41 5.22 1.82
N MET A 212 0.26 5.67 0.76
CA MET A 212 1.34 4.90 0.11
C MET A 212 2.43 4.44 1.09
N PHE A 213 2.86 5.29 2.03
CA PHE A 213 3.86 5.01 3.07
C PHE A 213 3.31 5.14 4.49
N ARG A 214 1.99 4.99 4.65
CA ARG A 214 1.39 5.07 5.99
C ARG A 214 1.97 3.95 6.87
N GLU A 215 2.36 4.24 8.11
CA GLU A 215 3.02 3.32 9.06
C GLU A 215 4.28 2.61 8.50
N ALA A 216 4.88 3.12 7.41
CA ALA A 216 6.17 2.63 6.90
C ALA A 216 7.31 3.23 7.75
N THR A 217 7.40 2.80 9.01
CA THR A 217 8.19 3.48 10.05
C THR A 217 9.67 3.65 9.72
N SER A 218 10.26 2.73 8.95
CA SER A 218 11.67 2.79 8.53
C SER A 218 11.95 3.59 7.26
N PHE A 219 10.92 3.96 6.48
CA PHE A 219 11.10 4.54 5.15
C PHE A 219 11.66 5.97 5.22
N ASN A 220 12.84 6.18 4.62
CA ASN A 220 13.50 7.49 4.58
C ASN A 220 14.37 7.66 3.32
N GLN A 221 13.90 7.23 2.15
CA GLN A 221 14.65 7.30 0.90
C GLN A 221 14.30 8.52 0.05
N ASP A 222 15.29 9.04 -0.69
CA ASP A 222 15.15 10.24 -1.50
C ASP A 222 14.12 10.04 -2.62
N ILE A 223 13.02 10.80 -2.55
CA ILE A 223 11.96 10.84 -3.56
C ILE A 223 11.81 12.26 -4.13
N SER A 224 12.81 13.12 -3.96
CA SER A 224 12.81 14.53 -4.38
C SER A 224 12.62 14.71 -5.90
N LYS A 225 13.01 13.71 -6.69
CA LYS A 225 12.96 13.72 -8.15
C LYS A 225 11.61 13.30 -8.74
N TRP A 226 10.70 12.77 -7.92
CA TRP A 226 9.40 12.31 -8.38
C TRP A 226 8.57 13.45 -8.98
N ASN A 227 7.98 13.19 -10.14
CA ASN A 227 7.02 14.10 -10.74
C ASN A 227 5.60 13.81 -10.25
N VAL A 228 5.19 14.46 -9.16
CA VAL A 228 3.86 14.32 -8.56
C VAL A 228 2.81 15.29 -9.13
N SER A 229 3.04 15.86 -10.32
CA SER A 229 2.18 16.93 -10.85
C SER A 229 0.74 16.50 -11.14
N ASN A 230 0.50 15.21 -11.36
CA ASN A 230 -0.82 14.65 -11.64
C ASN A 230 -1.55 14.15 -10.39
N VAL A 231 -0.90 14.16 -9.22
CA VAL A 231 -1.50 13.67 -7.97
C VAL A 231 -2.60 14.62 -7.50
N GLU A 232 -3.79 14.08 -7.27
CA GLU A 232 -4.96 14.83 -6.78
C GLU A 232 -5.16 14.69 -5.26
N SER A 233 -4.72 13.57 -4.67
CA SER A 233 -4.84 13.28 -3.23
C SER A 233 -3.55 12.71 -2.66
N MET A 234 -3.10 13.30 -1.55
CA MET A 234 -1.97 12.84 -0.72
C MET A 234 -2.43 12.45 0.69
N PHE A 235 -3.71 12.06 0.82
CA PHE A 235 -4.31 11.71 2.11
C PHE A 235 -3.48 10.64 2.82
N ALA A 236 -3.05 10.96 4.05
CA ALA A 236 -2.28 10.07 4.92
C ALA A 236 -1.04 9.44 4.28
N MET A 237 -0.43 10.05 3.25
CA MET A 237 0.67 9.43 2.49
C MET A 237 1.86 9.00 3.36
N PHE A 238 2.26 9.81 4.34
CA PHE A 238 3.35 9.55 5.29
C PHE A 238 2.87 9.49 6.74
N LYS A 239 1.58 9.21 6.96
CA LYS A 239 1.04 9.07 8.32
C LYS A 239 1.79 7.95 9.06
N GLY A 240 2.43 8.22 10.19
CA GLY A 240 3.19 7.22 10.97
C GLY A 240 4.51 6.80 10.31
N ALA A 241 4.98 7.48 9.26
CA ALA A 241 6.31 7.27 8.68
C ALA A 241 7.37 7.96 9.57
N GLU A 242 7.60 7.41 10.75
CA GLU A 242 8.37 8.04 11.84
C GLU A 242 9.77 8.55 11.42
N ALA A 243 10.47 7.80 10.56
CA ALA A 243 11.82 8.13 10.09
C ALA A 243 11.87 9.12 8.92
N PHE A 244 10.75 9.38 8.22
CA PHE A 244 10.76 10.10 6.95
C PHE A 244 11.13 11.58 7.10
N ASN A 245 12.19 12.03 6.42
CA ASN A 245 12.65 13.42 6.45
C ASN A 245 13.40 13.85 5.16
N GLN A 246 12.84 13.56 3.99
CA GLN A 246 13.50 13.81 2.70
C GLN A 246 13.06 15.11 2.02
N ASP A 247 13.93 15.70 1.19
CA ASP A 247 13.69 16.98 0.49
C ASP A 247 12.63 16.87 -0.62
N ILE A 248 11.36 16.96 -0.22
CA ILE A 248 10.21 17.01 -1.13
C ILE A 248 9.79 18.45 -1.49
N GLY A 249 10.61 19.45 -1.16
CA GLY A 249 10.29 20.87 -1.37
C GLY A 249 10.10 21.28 -2.83
N LYS A 250 10.65 20.49 -3.76
CA LYS A 250 10.58 20.72 -5.22
C LYS A 250 9.36 20.09 -5.88
N TRP A 251 8.56 19.32 -5.14
CA TRP A 251 7.36 18.67 -5.68
C TRP A 251 6.33 19.69 -6.18
N LYS A 252 5.69 19.36 -7.31
CA LYS A 252 4.64 20.19 -7.93
C LYS A 252 3.25 19.77 -7.43
N VAL A 253 2.89 20.19 -6.23
CA VAL A 253 1.62 19.81 -5.57
C VAL A 253 0.39 20.65 -5.97
N SER A 254 0.43 21.38 -7.09
CA SER A 254 -0.61 22.36 -7.43
C SER A 254 -1.99 21.78 -7.79
N ASN A 255 -2.06 20.48 -8.06
CA ASN A 255 -3.30 19.76 -8.35
C ASN A 255 -3.91 19.08 -7.11
N VAL A 256 -3.18 19.01 -5.99
CA VAL A 256 -3.65 18.31 -4.78
C VAL A 256 -4.81 19.07 -4.13
N GLU A 257 -5.91 18.35 -3.87
CA GLU A 257 -7.09 18.89 -3.19
C GLU A 257 -7.21 18.43 -1.73
N ASN A 258 -6.57 17.30 -1.37
CA ASN A 258 -6.64 16.69 -0.04
C ASN A 258 -5.23 16.35 0.51
N MET A 259 -4.87 16.98 1.63
CA MET A 259 -3.61 16.74 2.36
C MET A 259 -3.87 16.32 3.82
N ALA A 260 -5.09 15.89 4.15
CA ALA A 260 -5.39 15.47 5.51
C ALA A 260 -4.50 14.30 5.94
N TYR A 261 -4.01 14.37 7.17
CA TYR A 261 -3.14 13.38 7.80
C TYR A 261 -1.79 13.14 7.10
N MET A 262 -1.40 13.95 6.11
CA MET A 262 -0.25 13.65 5.23
C MET A 262 1.04 13.30 6.00
N PHE A 263 1.35 14.02 7.07
CA PHE A 263 2.51 13.81 7.95
C PHE A 263 2.11 13.55 9.40
N GLU A 264 0.89 13.07 9.64
CA GLU A 264 0.47 12.75 11.00
C GLU A 264 1.42 11.70 11.61
N GLY A 265 2.07 11.98 12.73
CA GLY A 265 2.99 11.04 13.38
C GLY A 265 4.31 10.80 12.62
N ALA A 266 4.60 11.56 11.56
CA ALA A 266 5.92 11.55 10.93
C ALA A 266 6.91 12.34 11.82
N GLU A 267 7.33 11.72 12.92
CA GLU A 267 8.00 12.42 14.03
C GLU A 267 9.29 13.16 13.62
N SER A 268 10.04 12.60 12.66
CA SER A 268 11.30 13.17 12.16
C SER A 268 11.12 14.21 11.06
N PHE A 269 9.92 14.37 10.50
CA PHE A 269 9.71 15.19 9.31
C PHE A 269 9.94 16.67 9.59
N ASN A 270 10.91 17.27 8.88
CA ASN A 270 11.24 18.69 8.97
C ASN A 270 11.80 19.25 7.64
N ALA A 271 11.41 18.67 6.51
CA ALA A 271 11.87 19.11 5.18
C ALA A 271 11.21 20.43 4.75
N ASP A 272 11.98 21.31 4.09
CA ASP A 272 11.48 22.61 3.61
C ASP A 272 10.44 22.43 2.50
N ILE A 273 9.19 22.74 2.83
CA ILE A 273 8.02 22.71 1.92
C ILE A 273 7.46 24.12 1.65
N SER A 274 8.24 25.16 1.94
CA SER A 274 7.84 26.58 1.79
C SER A 274 7.40 26.95 0.37
N LYS A 275 7.91 26.23 -0.64
CA LYS A 275 7.66 26.49 -2.07
C LYS A 275 6.42 25.79 -2.63
N TRP A 276 5.74 24.96 -1.83
CA TRP A 276 4.56 24.24 -2.27
C TRP A 276 3.40 25.17 -2.64
N LYS A 277 2.73 24.85 -3.74
CA LYS A 277 1.56 25.60 -4.24
C LYS A 277 0.26 24.94 -3.77
N VAL A 278 -0.11 25.13 -2.52
CA VAL A 278 -1.28 24.48 -1.87
C VAL A 278 -2.64 25.13 -2.19
N GLY A 279 -2.72 26.02 -3.19
CA GLY A 279 -3.90 26.87 -3.45
C GLY A 279 -5.17 26.14 -3.89
N ARG A 280 -5.13 24.83 -4.14
CA ARG A 280 -6.31 23.98 -4.42
C ARG A 280 -6.76 23.15 -3.23
N VAL A 281 -5.95 23.04 -2.18
CA VAL A 281 -6.21 22.18 -1.03
C VAL A 281 -7.46 22.67 -0.29
N ARG A 282 -8.37 21.74 -0.01
CA ARG A 282 -9.60 21.99 0.76
C ARG A 282 -9.55 21.39 2.16
N ASN A 283 -8.72 20.37 2.37
CA ASN A 283 -8.62 19.65 3.64
C ASN A 283 -7.15 19.50 4.08
N MET A 284 -6.82 20.07 5.23
CA MET A 284 -5.51 19.96 5.92
C MET A 284 -5.66 19.39 7.34
N ALA A 285 -6.79 18.74 7.64
CA ALA A 285 -7.03 18.14 8.95
C ALA A 285 -5.87 17.22 9.34
N CYS A 286 -5.31 17.43 10.52
CA CYS A 286 -4.27 16.60 11.14
C CYS A 286 -2.99 16.48 10.32
N MET A 287 -2.75 17.39 9.35
CA MET A 287 -1.63 17.26 8.40
C MET A 287 -0.28 17.11 9.08
N PHE A 288 -0.04 17.79 10.20
CA PHE A 288 1.19 17.74 11.02
C PHE A 288 0.92 17.29 12.45
N ARG A 289 -0.21 16.62 12.71
CA ARG A 289 -0.51 16.12 14.06
C ARG A 289 0.60 15.17 14.50
N GLU A 290 1.19 15.36 15.69
CA GLU A 290 2.34 14.59 16.20
C GLU A 290 3.60 14.60 15.30
N ALA A 291 3.70 15.53 14.34
CA ALA A 291 4.94 15.76 13.58
C ALA A 291 5.93 16.56 14.45
N LYS A 292 6.49 15.90 15.46
CA LYS A 292 7.21 16.54 16.59
C LYS A 292 8.36 17.45 16.15
N SER A 293 9.07 17.10 15.08
CA SER A 293 10.23 17.86 14.58
C SER A 293 9.89 19.00 13.62
N PHE A 294 8.65 19.06 13.11
CA PHE A 294 8.29 19.97 12.03
C PHE A 294 8.32 21.44 12.50
N ASN A 295 9.15 22.27 11.86
CA ASN A 295 9.26 23.70 12.15
C ASN A 295 9.69 24.52 10.92
N GLN A 296 9.24 24.15 9.72
CA GLN A 296 9.62 24.84 8.48
C GLN A 296 8.66 25.96 8.12
N ASP A 297 9.20 27.03 7.52
CA ASP A 297 8.44 28.23 7.15
C ASP A 297 7.39 27.92 6.06
N ILE A 298 6.13 27.97 6.46
CA ILE A 298 4.95 27.81 5.59
C ILE A 298 4.11 29.10 5.50
N SER A 299 4.68 30.24 5.91
CA SER A 299 4.01 31.55 5.92
C SER A 299 3.47 31.97 4.54
N LYS A 300 4.13 31.54 3.46
CA LYS A 300 3.80 31.89 2.07
C LYS A 300 2.73 31.01 1.43
N TRP A 301 2.23 30.00 2.13
CA TRP A 301 1.19 29.13 1.63
C TRP A 301 -0.12 29.89 1.40
N LYS A 302 -0.76 29.62 0.26
CA LYS A 302 -2.08 30.18 -0.09
C LYS A 302 -3.17 29.23 0.37
N VAL A 303 -3.66 29.42 1.59
CA VAL A 303 -4.63 28.51 2.24
C VAL A 303 -6.09 28.96 2.11
N SER A 304 -6.39 29.98 1.30
CA SER A 304 -7.73 30.60 1.21
C SER A 304 -8.86 29.67 0.75
N ARG A 305 -8.57 28.45 0.28
CA ARG A 305 -9.58 27.44 -0.09
C ARG A 305 -9.76 26.33 0.94
N VAL A 306 -8.93 26.30 1.99
CA VAL A 306 -9.00 25.28 3.03
C VAL A 306 -10.27 25.48 3.84
N LYS A 307 -11.00 24.39 4.06
CA LYS A 307 -12.24 24.34 4.86
C LYS A 307 -12.03 23.66 6.21
N ASP A 308 -11.07 22.75 6.31
CA ASP A 308 -10.82 21.95 7.50
C ASP A 308 -9.32 21.98 7.87
N MET A 309 -9.04 22.47 9.07
CA MET A 309 -7.72 22.50 9.74
C MET A 309 -7.77 21.80 11.11
N THR A 310 -8.75 20.90 11.32
CA THR A 310 -8.91 20.14 12.58
C THR A 310 -7.59 19.51 12.98
N SER A 311 -7.11 19.78 14.19
CA SER A 311 -5.89 19.20 14.75
C SER A 311 -4.64 19.32 13.87
N MET A 312 -4.56 20.31 12.97
CA MET A 312 -3.49 20.40 11.97
C MET A 312 -2.08 20.35 12.59
N PHE A 313 -1.86 21.01 13.73
CA PHE A 313 -0.59 21.05 14.47
C PHE A 313 -0.71 20.44 15.87
N GLN A 314 -1.74 19.64 16.14
CA GLN A 314 -1.90 19.01 17.44
C GLN A 314 -0.64 18.20 17.79
N GLY A 315 0.00 18.44 18.93
CA GLY A 315 1.21 17.73 19.33
C GLY A 315 2.45 17.99 18.46
N ALA A 316 2.40 18.94 17.50
CA ALA A 316 3.57 19.38 16.74
C ALA A 316 4.50 20.24 17.62
N THR A 317 5.18 19.60 18.57
CA THR A 317 5.83 20.27 19.70
C THR A 317 6.94 21.26 19.35
N SER A 318 7.53 21.18 18.14
CA SER A 318 8.56 22.13 17.67
C SER A 318 8.02 23.27 16.80
N PHE A 319 6.77 23.19 16.33
CA PHE A 319 6.25 24.14 15.35
C PHE A 319 6.06 25.53 15.95
N ASN A 320 6.76 26.54 15.41
CA ASN A 320 6.64 27.92 15.86
C ASN A 320 6.85 28.95 14.73
N GLN A 321 6.35 28.66 13.53
CA GLN A 321 6.52 29.54 12.37
C GLN A 321 5.37 30.55 12.25
N ASN A 322 5.70 31.78 11.81
CA ASN A 322 4.73 32.86 11.69
C ASN A 322 3.75 32.61 10.52
N ILE A 323 2.52 32.26 10.88
CA ILE A 323 1.41 32.00 9.94
C ILE A 323 0.30 33.08 9.99
N SER A 324 0.59 34.25 10.57
CA SER A 324 -0.34 35.39 10.61
C SER A 324 -0.80 35.87 9.22
N TYR A 325 -0.01 35.59 8.18
CA TYR A 325 -0.31 35.98 6.79
C TYR A 325 -1.34 35.09 6.09
N TRP A 326 -1.77 34.00 6.71
CA TRP A 326 -2.74 33.08 6.12
C TRP A 326 -4.13 33.70 6.04
N ASP A 327 -4.76 33.58 4.86
CA ASP A 327 -6.18 33.84 4.69
C ASP A 327 -6.97 32.59 5.09
N VAL A 328 -7.51 32.60 6.30
CA VAL A 328 -8.30 31.51 6.88
C VAL A 328 -9.82 31.76 6.82
N SER A 329 -10.27 32.79 6.09
CA SER A 329 -11.68 33.23 6.03
C SER A 329 -12.67 32.18 5.50
N ASN A 330 -12.19 31.10 4.90
CA ASN A 330 -13.00 29.98 4.42
C ASN A 330 -12.93 28.71 5.28
N VAL A 331 -12.17 28.73 6.37
CA VAL A 331 -12.05 27.59 7.29
C VAL A 331 -13.31 27.50 8.15
N ALA A 332 -13.95 26.33 8.14
CA ALA A 332 -15.13 26.03 8.94
C ALA A 332 -14.78 25.29 10.25
N ASN A 333 -13.68 24.53 10.27
CA ASN A 333 -13.28 23.74 11.43
C ASN A 333 -11.78 23.92 11.75
N MET A 334 -11.50 24.39 12.97
CA MET A 334 -10.16 24.56 13.57
C MET A 334 -10.05 23.83 14.91
N ASN A 335 -10.97 22.92 15.23
CA ASN A 335 -10.95 22.21 16.50
C ASN A 335 -9.64 21.42 16.65
N GLY A 336 -8.96 21.56 17.78
CA GLY A 336 -7.72 20.89 18.12
C GLY A 336 -6.46 21.47 17.47
N MET A 337 -6.55 22.53 16.66
CA MET A 337 -5.49 22.92 15.73
C MET A 337 -4.10 23.05 16.40
N PHE A 338 -4.04 23.61 17.61
CA PHE A 338 -2.81 23.80 18.39
C PHE A 338 -2.79 23.05 19.72
N TYR A 339 -3.70 22.09 19.93
CA TYR A 339 -3.72 21.30 21.17
C TYR A 339 -2.37 20.62 21.38
N GLU A 340 -1.72 20.88 22.52
CA GLU A 340 -0.35 20.38 22.82
C GLU A 340 0.76 20.83 21.85
N ALA A 341 0.56 21.88 21.06
CA ALA A 341 1.60 22.51 20.23
C ALA A 341 2.53 23.41 21.07
N LYS A 342 3.32 22.78 21.96
CA LYS A 342 4.02 23.43 23.08
C LYS A 342 4.93 24.62 22.74
N ALA A 343 5.54 24.64 21.55
CA ALA A 343 6.42 25.73 21.14
C ALA A 343 5.70 26.92 20.48
N PHE A 344 4.45 26.75 20.06
CA PHE A 344 3.76 27.74 19.25
C PHE A 344 3.42 28.99 20.08
N ASN A 345 3.92 30.15 19.67
CA ASN A 345 3.69 31.42 20.38
C ASN A 345 3.53 32.63 19.44
N GLN A 346 3.15 32.38 18.19
CA GLN A 346 3.00 33.42 17.16
C GLN A 346 1.70 34.20 17.35
N ASP A 347 1.73 35.50 17.06
CA ASP A 347 0.54 36.33 17.03
C ASP A 347 -0.24 36.08 15.74
N ILE A 348 -1.44 35.52 15.89
CA ILE A 348 -2.39 35.22 14.81
C ILE A 348 -3.75 35.87 15.07
N SER A 349 -3.78 36.91 15.91
CA SER A 349 -5.00 37.64 16.30
C SER A 349 -5.69 38.36 15.14
N ASN A 350 -5.01 38.48 14.01
CA ASN A 350 -5.50 39.12 12.79
C ASN A 350 -6.33 38.19 11.87
N TRP A 351 -6.45 36.91 12.20
CA TRP A 351 -7.21 35.95 11.39
C TRP A 351 -8.73 36.26 11.37
N ASP A 352 -9.35 36.18 10.19
CA ASP A 352 -10.81 36.26 10.04
C ASP A 352 -11.44 34.89 10.34
N LEU A 353 -12.14 34.80 11.47
CA LEU A 353 -12.81 33.60 11.94
C LEU A 353 -14.32 33.60 11.69
N SER A 354 -14.84 34.51 10.86
CA SER A 354 -16.29 34.69 10.66
C SER A 354 -17.02 33.44 10.16
N LYS A 355 -16.33 32.51 9.51
CA LYS A 355 -16.88 31.23 9.03
C LYS A 355 -16.52 30.02 9.89
N VAL A 356 -15.75 30.19 10.97
CA VAL A 356 -15.37 29.07 11.84
C VAL A 356 -16.56 28.64 12.68
N GLU A 357 -17.04 27.42 12.42
CA GLU A 357 -18.16 26.79 13.13
C GLU A 357 -17.69 25.97 14.35
N ARG A 358 -16.47 25.44 14.29
CA ARG A 358 -15.89 24.56 15.33
C ARG A 358 -14.47 24.96 15.67
N ILE A 359 -14.22 25.28 16.94
CA ILE A 359 -12.92 25.66 17.49
C ILE A 359 -12.94 25.49 19.01
N ASP A 360 -11.91 24.86 19.58
CA ASP A 360 -11.79 24.66 21.03
C ASP A 360 -11.20 25.88 21.77
N ASP A 361 -11.27 25.84 23.09
CA ASP A 361 -10.81 26.92 23.96
C ASP A 361 -9.29 27.14 23.89
N GLU A 362 -8.48 26.09 23.67
CA GLU A 362 -7.03 26.19 23.61
C GLU A 362 -6.58 26.92 22.34
N THR A 363 -7.12 26.52 21.20
CA THR A 363 -6.95 27.17 19.90
C THR A 363 -7.45 28.62 19.97
N ARG A 364 -8.59 28.89 20.62
CA ARG A 364 -9.07 30.27 20.86
C ARG A 364 -8.08 31.09 21.70
N LYS A 365 -7.44 30.50 22.71
CA LYS A 365 -6.45 31.22 23.55
C LYS A 365 -5.26 31.68 22.72
N PHE A 366 -4.69 30.80 21.89
CA PHE A 366 -3.58 31.16 21.00
C PHE A 366 -3.95 32.31 20.07
N ILE A 367 -5.15 32.28 19.48
CA ILE A 367 -5.62 33.33 18.59
C ILE A 367 -5.80 34.67 19.32
N ASN A 368 -6.34 34.65 20.53
CA ASN A 368 -6.60 35.87 21.30
C ASN A 368 -5.36 36.43 22.04
N GLY A 369 -4.14 35.95 21.73
CA GLY A 369 -2.91 36.40 22.37
C GLY A 369 -2.69 35.88 23.80
N GLY A 370 -3.43 34.86 24.21
CA GLY A 370 -3.21 34.13 25.45
C GLY A 370 -1.97 33.26 25.33
N LYS A 371 -0.90 33.63 26.04
CA LYS A 371 0.35 32.85 26.13
C LYS A 371 0.21 31.66 27.06
#